data_AF-A0A7R9GBJ5-F1
#
_entry.id   AF-A0A7R9GBJ5-F1
#
_cell.length_a   1.000
_cell.length_b   1.000
_cell.length_c   1.000
_cell.angle_alpha   90.00
_cell.angle_beta   90.00
_cell.angle_gamma   90.00
#
_symmetry.space_group_name_H-M   'P 1'
#
loop_
_entity.id
_entity.type
_entity.pdbx_description
1 polymer ?
#
loop_
_entity_poly.entity_id
_entity_poly.type
_entity_poly.pdbx_seq_one_letter_code
_entity_poly.pdbx_strand_id
1 'polypeptide(L)'
;MMAAGNIEEVEDGTKSKPDLRMTEIKQRFRIRSKQHSDFQSSHSSEIADMSFFESDCRRVYKKSTPNGKLSLYLNNREFPLKAGRTTVVDGLAVINPAAVKDRLVYAQVHLNFRYGREDEEVMGLTFSTEAVLSSEVIYPPEQATIKNHMSRFPLTTFQDVLMKKIGEEAIPFFFEISELSPPSVHLNPAKQYEGSPIGISYDV
;
A
#
# COMPACT_ATOMS: atom_id res chain seq x y z
N MET A 1 -26.37 -27.60 -58.74
CA MET A 1 -26.99 -28.93 -58.65
C MET A 1 -26.71 -29.48 -57.27
N MET A 2 -27.77 -29.79 -56.52
CA MET A 2 -27.71 -30.60 -55.31
C MET A 2 -27.47 -32.07 -55.67
N ALA A 3 -26.78 -32.83 -54.82
CA ALA A 3 -27.14 -34.20 -54.46
C ALA A 3 -26.31 -34.67 -53.26
N ALA A 4 -26.99 -35.35 -52.34
CA ALA A 4 -26.54 -35.85 -51.05
C ALA A 4 -25.94 -37.27 -51.12
N GLY A 5 -25.30 -37.68 -50.03
CA GLY A 5 -25.00 -39.08 -49.74
C GLY A 5 -24.17 -39.28 -48.46
N ASN A 6 -24.84 -39.54 -47.33
CA ASN A 6 -24.28 -40.30 -46.18
C ASN A 6 -24.11 -41.78 -46.62
N ILE A 7 -23.41 -42.74 -45.99
CA ILE A 7 -23.20 -43.17 -44.59
C ILE A 7 -22.01 -44.17 -44.61
N GLU A 8 -21.16 -44.23 -43.57
CA GLU A 8 -20.84 -45.43 -42.75
C GLU A 8 -19.53 -45.27 -41.95
N GLU A 9 -19.70 -45.39 -40.63
CA GLU A 9 -18.67 -45.53 -39.61
C GLU A 9 -18.08 -46.94 -39.65
N VAL A 10 -16.76 -47.05 -39.45
CA VAL A 10 -16.14 -48.24 -38.85
C VAL A 10 -15.07 -47.73 -37.88
N GLU A 11 -15.33 -47.92 -36.58
CA GLU A 11 -14.32 -47.86 -35.53
C GLU A 11 -13.38 -49.05 -35.66
N ASP A 12 -12.07 -48.83 -35.51
CA ASP A 12 -11.29 -49.75 -34.68
C ASP A 12 -10.11 -49.05 -34.00
N GLY A 13 -10.05 -49.26 -32.69
CA GLY A 13 -9.24 -48.46 -31.77
C GLY A 13 -7.79 -48.91 -31.66
N THR A 14 -6.90 -47.92 -31.51
CA THR A 14 -5.64 -48.09 -30.79
C THR A 14 -5.38 -46.85 -29.95
N LYS A 15 -5.49 -47.02 -28.63
CA LYS A 15 -5.30 -45.96 -27.62
C LYS A 15 -3.81 -45.61 -27.51
N SER A 16 -3.40 -44.46 -28.03
CA SER A 16 -2.10 -43.85 -27.72
C SER A 16 -2.19 -43.09 -26.39
N LYS A 17 -1.42 -43.55 -25.39
CA LYS A 17 -1.28 -42.94 -24.06
C LYS A 17 -0.69 -41.52 -24.17
N PRO A 18 -1.19 -40.53 -23.40
CA PRO A 18 -0.52 -39.24 -23.27
C PRO A 18 0.71 -39.34 -22.37
N ASP A 19 1.78 -38.69 -22.83
CA ASP A 19 3.10 -38.60 -22.21
C ASP A 19 3.04 -37.97 -20.80
N LEU A 20 3.59 -38.68 -19.81
CA LEU A 20 3.39 -38.49 -18.37
C LEU A 20 4.48 -37.65 -17.70
N ARG A 21 5.18 -36.81 -18.47
CA ARG A 21 6.36 -36.07 -17.98
C ARG A 21 6.29 -34.56 -18.16
N MET A 22 5.11 -33.94 -18.08
CA MET A 22 5.00 -32.47 -17.89
C MET A 22 3.79 -32.04 -17.05
N THR A 23 3.56 -32.72 -15.92
CA THR A 23 2.52 -32.31 -14.95
C THR A 23 3.01 -32.23 -13.50
N GLU A 24 4.30 -32.48 -13.23
CA GLU A 24 4.86 -32.55 -11.87
C GLU A 24 5.38 -31.23 -11.27
N ILE A 25 5.21 -30.08 -11.92
CA ILE A 25 5.59 -28.77 -11.32
C ILE A 25 4.37 -27.96 -10.83
N LYS A 26 3.13 -28.41 -11.10
CA LYS A 26 1.90 -27.77 -10.60
C LYS A 26 1.25 -28.49 -9.40
N GLN A 27 2.02 -29.28 -8.64
CA GLN A 27 1.51 -30.06 -7.49
C GLN A 27 2.31 -29.93 -6.18
N ARG A 28 2.94 -28.77 -5.90
CA ARG A 28 3.51 -28.50 -4.55
C ARG A 28 2.71 -27.56 -3.66
N PHE A 29 1.49 -27.17 -4.03
CA PHE A 29 0.62 -26.37 -3.17
C PHE A 29 -0.84 -26.87 -3.19
N ARG A 30 -1.04 -28.14 -2.81
CA ARG A 30 -2.38 -28.68 -2.55
C ARG A 30 -2.34 -29.78 -1.49
N ILE A 31 -2.26 -29.39 -0.22
CA ILE A 31 -2.70 -30.25 0.88
C ILE A 31 -4.10 -29.81 1.32
N ARG A 32 -4.92 -30.82 1.52
CA ARG A 32 -6.37 -30.84 1.64
C ARG A 32 -6.78 -30.64 3.10
N SER A 33 -7.68 -29.67 3.32
CA SER A 33 -8.75 -29.61 4.34
C SER A 33 -9.29 -30.99 4.79
N LYS A 34 -9.90 -31.26 5.96
CA LYS A 34 -10.44 -30.55 7.14
C LYS A 34 -10.91 -31.68 8.10
N GLN A 35 -10.97 -31.49 9.42
CA GLN A 35 -12.18 -31.40 10.28
C GLN A 35 -11.73 -31.66 11.75
N HIS A 36 -12.24 -31.07 12.84
CA HIS A 36 -13.28 -30.07 13.10
C HIS A 36 -13.15 -29.55 14.55
N SER A 37 -13.82 -28.40 14.81
CA SER A 37 -14.38 -27.90 16.10
C SER A 37 -13.43 -27.53 17.26
N ASP A 38 -13.44 -26.34 17.86
CA ASP A 38 -14.31 -25.16 17.77
C ASP A 38 -13.47 -23.91 18.10
N PHE A 39 -13.44 -22.92 17.22
CA PHE A 39 -13.18 -21.55 17.64
C PHE A 39 -14.12 -20.67 16.83
N GLN A 40 -15.23 -20.35 17.47
CA GLN A 40 -16.36 -19.65 16.87
C GLN A 40 -15.92 -18.31 16.29
N SER A 41 -16.55 -18.04 15.15
CA SER A 41 -16.43 -16.84 14.37
C SER A 41 -16.70 -15.57 15.15
N SER A 42 -15.83 -14.59 14.97
CA SER A 42 -16.22 -13.19 14.92
C SER A 42 -15.55 -12.57 13.71
N HIS A 43 -16.15 -12.79 12.54
CA HIS A 43 -16.07 -11.84 11.44
C HIS A 43 -16.87 -10.60 11.88
N SER A 44 -16.30 -9.81 12.79
CA SER A 44 -16.67 -8.42 12.94
C SER A 44 -15.88 -7.66 11.88
N SER A 45 -16.59 -7.06 10.94
CA SER A 45 -16.09 -5.91 10.21
C SER A 45 -15.54 -4.91 11.22
N GLU A 46 -14.23 -4.91 11.43
CA GLU A 46 -13.57 -3.88 12.21
C GLU A 46 -13.65 -2.60 11.39
N ILE A 47 -14.76 -1.90 11.61
CA ILE A 47 -14.89 -0.49 11.29
C ILE A 47 -13.67 0.15 11.94
N ALA A 48 -12.74 0.65 11.12
CA ALA A 48 -11.68 1.52 11.59
C ALA A 48 -12.34 2.57 12.46
N ASP A 49 -12.11 2.50 13.78
CA ASP A 49 -12.93 3.27 14.70
C ASP A 49 -12.70 4.77 14.40
N MET A 50 -13.79 5.39 13.93
CA MET A 50 -13.83 6.70 13.30
C MET A 50 -13.57 7.82 14.30
N SER A 51 -13.51 7.52 15.60
CA SER A 51 -13.18 8.48 16.66
C SER A 51 -11.76 9.05 16.54
N PHE A 52 -10.88 8.40 15.77
CA PHE A 52 -9.54 8.93 15.51
C PHE A 52 -9.51 10.10 14.50
N PHE A 53 -10.56 10.23 13.67
CA PHE A 53 -10.68 11.34 12.72
C PHE A 53 -11.08 12.66 13.37
N GLU A 54 -11.39 12.65 14.66
CA GLU A 54 -11.71 13.83 15.46
C GLU A 54 -10.44 14.42 16.09
N SER A 55 -9.41 14.62 15.28
CA SER A 55 -8.22 15.36 15.69
C SER A 55 -8.47 16.86 15.48
N ASP A 56 -8.23 17.66 16.51
CA ASP A 56 -8.34 19.12 16.46
C ASP A 56 -7.45 19.66 15.33
N CYS A 57 -8.07 20.19 14.27
CA CYS A 57 -7.42 20.63 13.03
C CYS A 57 -6.63 21.95 13.20
N ARG A 58 -6.17 22.23 14.43
CA ARG A 58 -5.55 23.48 14.84
C ARG A 58 -4.18 23.69 14.21
N ARG A 59 -3.52 22.61 13.80
CA ARG A 59 -2.22 22.64 13.13
C ARG A 59 -2.16 21.61 12.01
N VAL A 60 -1.65 22.05 10.87
CA VAL A 60 -1.44 21.21 9.68
C VAL A 60 0.03 21.25 9.32
N TYR A 61 0.57 20.11 8.90
CA TYR A 61 1.93 19.99 8.41
C TYR A 61 1.94 19.93 6.90
N LYS A 62 2.73 20.78 6.26
CA LYS A 62 2.87 20.86 4.82
C LYS A 62 4.31 20.59 4.40
N LYS A 63 4.51 19.78 3.36
CA LYS A 63 5.79 19.64 2.65
C LYS A 63 5.54 19.87 1.17
N SER A 64 6.30 20.76 0.54
CA SER A 64 6.19 21.05 -0.88
C SER A 64 7.44 20.64 -1.62
N THR A 65 7.27 20.22 -2.85
CA THR A 65 8.36 20.10 -3.81
C THR A 65 9.04 21.46 -4.03
N PRO A 66 10.35 21.49 -4.38
CA PRO A 66 11.08 22.74 -4.57
C PRO A 66 10.46 23.69 -5.62
N ASN A 67 9.80 23.13 -6.63
CA ASN A 67 9.10 23.91 -7.66
C ASN A 67 7.67 24.32 -7.27
N GLY A 68 7.20 23.91 -6.08
CA GLY A 68 5.86 24.20 -5.56
C GLY A 68 4.71 23.52 -6.29
N LYS A 69 4.98 22.58 -7.22
CA LYS A 69 3.94 21.95 -8.07
C LYS A 69 3.23 20.78 -7.43
N LEU A 70 3.87 20.16 -6.44
CA LEU A 70 3.30 19.11 -5.60
C LEU A 70 3.45 19.53 -4.14
N SER A 71 2.38 19.43 -3.38
CA SER A 71 2.42 19.68 -1.93
C SER A 71 1.65 18.60 -1.18
N LEU A 72 2.24 18.06 -0.13
CA LEU A 72 1.64 17.10 0.77
C LEU A 72 1.22 17.80 2.06
N TYR A 73 0.02 17.48 2.55
CA TYR A 73 -0.52 17.96 3.80
C TYR A 73 -0.90 16.76 4.68
N LEU A 74 -0.46 16.79 5.93
CA LEU A 74 -0.81 15.82 6.95
C LEU A 74 -1.39 16.53 8.17
N ASN A 75 -2.41 15.93 8.77
CA ASN A 75 -3.00 16.43 10.01
C ASN A 75 -2.05 16.21 11.19
N ASN A 76 -1.47 15.01 11.28
CA ASN A 76 -0.55 14.63 12.34
C ASN A 76 0.77 14.04 11.78
N ARG A 77 1.82 14.04 12.60
CA ARG A 77 3.11 13.37 12.32
C ARG A 77 3.35 12.16 13.21
N GLU A 78 2.52 11.99 14.24
CA GLU A 78 2.62 10.89 15.19
C GLU A 78 1.37 10.02 15.07
N PHE A 79 1.56 8.76 14.70
CA PHE A 79 0.48 7.80 14.51
C PHE A 79 0.69 6.65 15.49
N PRO A 80 -0.16 6.51 16.51
CA PRO A 80 0.01 5.46 17.50
C PRO A 80 -0.28 4.09 16.87
N LEU A 81 0.65 3.16 17.01
CA LEU A 81 0.45 1.76 16.65
C LEU A 81 -0.15 1.04 17.85
N LYS A 82 -1.31 0.39 17.66
CA LYS A 82 -2.00 -0.38 18.69
C LYS A 82 -2.08 -1.84 18.26
N ALA A 83 -1.79 -2.76 19.18
CA ALA A 83 -2.00 -4.18 18.94
C ALA A 83 -3.50 -4.45 18.74
N GLY A 84 -3.83 -5.34 17.80
CA GLY A 84 -5.19 -5.64 17.38
C GLY A 84 -5.80 -4.63 16.41
N ARG A 85 -5.06 -3.62 15.91
CA ARG A 85 -5.66 -2.53 15.12
C ARG A 85 -4.74 -1.92 14.08
N THR A 86 -5.26 -1.80 12.86
CA THR A 86 -4.65 -1.02 11.78
C THR A 86 -4.71 0.48 12.08
N THR A 87 -3.58 1.16 11.93
CA THR A 87 -3.49 2.61 12.07
C THR A 87 -3.70 3.25 10.71
N VAL A 88 -4.59 4.25 10.63
CA VAL A 88 -4.87 4.96 9.38
C VAL A 88 -4.14 6.30 9.39
N VAL A 89 -3.42 6.57 8.30
CA VAL A 89 -2.77 7.86 8.03
C VAL A 89 -3.60 8.58 6.98
N ASP A 90 -4.24 9.68 7.36
CA ASP A 90 -4.98 10.54 6.44
C ASP A 90 -4.15 11.75 6.00
N GLY A 91 -4.30 12.11 4.73
CA GLY A 91 -3.60 13.26 4.17
C GLY A 91 -4.29 13.85 2.95
N LEU A 92 -3.71 14.93 2.45
CA LEU A 92 -4.16 15.64 1.27
C LEU A 92 -2.96 16.01 0.41
N ALA A 93 -2.99 15.64 -0.86
CA ALA A 93 -2.01 16.04 -1.86
C ALA A 93 -2.58 17.16 -2.73
N VAL A 94 -1.81 18.20 -2.99
CA VAL A 94 -2.14 19.24 -3.96
C VAL A 94 -1.24 19.05 -5.16
N ILE A 95 -1.87 18.81 -6.30
CA ILE A 95 -1.17 18.43 -7.53
C ILE A 95 -1.53 19.43 -8.62
N ASN A 96 -0.52 20.15 -9.12
CA ASN A 96 -0.70 21.02 -10.27
C ASN A 96 -0.73 20.18 -11.58
N PRO A 97 -1.85 20.11 -12.31
CA PRO A 97 -1.98 19.24 -13.48
C PRO A 97 -0.97 19.56 -14.59
N ALA A 98 -0.61 20.84 -14.76
CA ALA A 98 0.35 21.26 -15.79
C ALA A 98 1.76 20.72 -15.54
N ALA A 99 2.10 20.37 -14.29
CA ALA A 99 3.39 19.79 -13.93
C ALA A 99 3.45 18.27 -14.15
N VAL A 100 2.32 17.57 -14.05
CA VAL A 100 2.25 16.11 -14.09
C VAL A 100 1.81 15.55 -15.44
N LYS A 101 1.09 16.32 -16.27
CA LYS A 101 0.66 15.92 -17.64
C LYS A 101 0.13 14.47 -17.64
N ASP A 102 0.74 13.58 -18.42
CA ASP A 102 0.35 12.17 -18.58
C ASP A 102 1.05 11.22 -17.59
N ARG A 103 1.62 11.74 -16.50
CA ARG A 103 2.35 10.94 -15.50
C ARG A 103 1.44 10.52 -14.35
N LEU A 104 1.71 9.34 -13.83
CA LEU A 104 1.11 8.87 -12.59
C LEU A 104 1.81 9.50 -11.39
N VAL A 105 1.02 9.93 -10.42
CA VAL A 105 1.53 10.37 -9.11
C VAL A 105 1.11 9.34 -8.08
N TYR A 106 2.10 8.85 -7.34
CA TYR A 106 1.92 7.93 -6.25
C TYR A 106 2.11 8.66 -4.92
N ALA A 107 1.34 8.25 -3.93
CA ALA A 107 1.62 8.53 -2.54
C ALA A 107 1.97 7.19 -1.88
N GLN A 108 3.01 7.17 -1.07
CA GLN A 108 3.55 5.93 -0.51
C GLN A 108 3.95 6.14 0.95
N VAL A 109 3.90 5.07 1.72
CA VAL A 109 4.52 5.02 3.05
C VAL A 109 5.70 4.07 2.96
N HIS A 110 6.89 4.60 3.22
CA HIS A 110 8.14 3.87 3.26
C HIS A 110 8.56 3.62 4.70
N LEU A 111 9.04 2.41 4.94
CA LEU A 111 9.65 2.00 6.19
C LEU A 111 11.15 1.82 5.95
N ASN A 112 11.93 2.62 6.65
CA ASN A 112 13.38 2.64 6.54
C ASN A 112 13.99 1.98 7.78
N PHE A 113 14.72 0.89 7.56
CA PHE A 113 15.55 0.24 8.56
C PHE A 113 16.99 0.64 8.32
N ARG A 114 17.63 1.32 9.27
CA ARG A 114 19.06 1.63 9.25
C ARG A 114 19.71 0.97 10.45
N TYR A 115 20.56 -0.01 10.23
CA TYR A 115 21.17 -0.84 11.29
C TYR A 115 22.67 -0.59 11.48
N GLY A 116 23.24 0.35 10.72
CA GLY A 116 24.63 0.76 10.83
C GLY A 116 24.82 2.22 10.42
N ARG A 117 26.03 2.73 10.66
CA ARG A 117 26.38 4.11 10.35
C ARG A 117 26.67 4.27 8.86
N GLU A 118 26.19 5.37 8.30
CA GLU A 118 26.43 5.72 6.90
C GLU A 118 27.92 5.91 6.56
N ASP A 119 28.71 6.43 7.51
CA ASP A 119 30.15 6.65 7.32
C ASP A 119 31.02 5.39 7.45
N GLU A 120 30.42 4.26 7.83
CA GLU A 120 31.07 2.94 7.86
C GLU A 120 30.73 2.09 6.60
N GLU A 121 29.86 2.58 5.73
CA GLU A 121 29.50 1.93 4.46
C GLU A 121 30.68 1.97 3.48
N VAL A 122 31.04 0.82 2.90
CA VAL A 122 32.18 0.68 1.97
C VAL A 122 31.85 -0.26 0.81
N MET A 123 32.44 0.00 -0.36
CA MET A 123 32.34 -0.87 -1.54
C MET A 123 30.89 -1.26 -1.94
N GLY A 124 29.93 -0.36 -1.76
CA GLY A 124 28.52 -0.60 -2.09
C GLY A 124 27.73 -1.40 -1.05
N LEU A 125 28.32 -1.69 0.12
CA LEU A 125 27.60 -2.19 1.28
C LEU A 125 26.84 -1.03 1.94
N THR A 126 25.52 -1.09 1.92
CA THR A 126 24.65 -0.13 2.60
C THR A 126 24.05 -0.75 3.86
N PHE A 127 24.13 -0.07 5.00
CA PHE A 127 23.55 -0.54 6.26
C PHE A 127 22.10 -0.07 6.43
N SER A 128 21.35 -0.15 5.34
CA SER A 128 19.94 0.22 5.31
C SER A 128 19.15 -0.65 4.35
N THR A 129 17.89 -0.88 4.72
CA THR A 129 16.88 -1.55 3.90
C THR A 129 15.61 -0.72 3.95
N GLU A 130 15.00 -0.51 2.78
CA GLU A 130 13.72 0.17 2.63
C GLU A 130 12.62 -0.85 2.30
N ALA A 131 11.42 -0.63 2.82
CA ALA A 131 10.23 -1.40 2.49
C ALA A 131 9.05 -0.46 2.23
N VAL A 132 8.31 -0.69 1.15
CA VAL A 132 7.06 0.04 0.87
C VAL A 132 5.93 -0.64 1.64
N LEU A 133 5.36 0.05 2.63
CA LEU A 133 4.23 -0.47 3.42
C LEU A 133 2.90 -0.26 2.72
N SER A 134 2.72 0.91 2.10
CA SER A 134 1.54 1.23 1.33
C SER A 134 1.91 2.08 0.13
N SER A 135 1.18 1.91 -0.97
CA SER A 135 1.40 2.63 -2.22
C SER A 135 0.10 2.78 -2.97
N GLU A 136 -0.30 4.03 -3.20
CA GLU A 136 -1.56 4.36 -3.87
C GLU A 136 -1.32 5.34 -5.01
N VAL A 137 -2.03 5.14 -6.12
CA VAL A 137 -2.09 6.11 -7.21
C VAL A 137 -3.08 7.20 -6.79
N ILE A 138 -2.63 8.47 -6.78
CA ILE A 138 -3.44 9.63 -6.42
C ILE A 138 -3.76 10.55 -7.60
N TYR A 139 -2.99 10.47 -8.69
CA TYR A 139 -3.27 11.20 -9.94
C TYR A 139 -2.90 10.34 -11.16
N PRO A 140 -3.68 10.36 -12.25
CA PRO A 140 -4.88 11.16 -12.46
C PRO A 140 -6.12 10.57 -11.73
N PRO A 141 -7.13 11.39 -11.36
CA PRO A 141 -8.26 10.96 -10.52
C PRO A 141 -9.06 9.78 -11.07
N GLU A 142 -9.03 9.55 -12.39
CA GLU A 142 -9.69 8.43 -13.05
C GLU A 142 -9.05 7.09 -12.70
N GLN A 143 -7.74 7.08 -12.52
CA GLN A 143 -6.94 5.90 -12.15
C GLN A 143 -6.66 5.85 -10.64
N ALA A 144 -6.99 6.92 -9.93
CA ALA A 144 -6.69 7.02 -8.53
C ALA A 144 -7.47 5.97 -7.73
N THR A 145 -6.77 5.25 -6.86
CA THR A 145 -7.36 4.25 -5.96
C THR A 145 -8.33 4.90 -4.95
N ILE A 146 -8.38 6.23 -4.92
CA ILE A 146 -9.25 7.09 -4.11
C ILE A 146 -10.72 6.68 -4.17
N LYS A 147 -11.24 6.20 -5.32
CA LYS A 147 -12.64 5.72 -5.40
C LYS A 147 -12.90 4.53 -4.46
N ASN A 148 -11.91 3.66 -4.28
CA ASN A 148 -12.01 2.54 -3.35
C ASN A 148 -11.80 2.98 -1.89
N HIS A 149 -11.07 4.08 -1.63
CA HIS A 149 -10.86 4.60 -0.29
C HIS A 149 -12.00 5.50 0.21
N MET A 150 -12.58 6.37 -0.62
CA MET A 150 -13.77 7.17 -0.25
C MET A 150 -14.98 6.31 0.11
N SER A 151 -15.05 5.06 -0.38
CA SER A 151 -16.10 4.11 0.03
C SER A 151 -15.78 3.38 1.35
N ARG A 152 -14.50 3.34 1.77
CA ARG A 152 -14.06 2.73 3.03
C ARG A 152 -13.92 3.74 4.16
N PHE A 153 -13.50 4.96 3.87
CA PHE A 153 -13.23 6.03 4.81
C PHE A 153 -13.97 7.30 4.40
N PRO A 154 -14.82 7.87 5.27
CA PRO A 154 -15.36 9.20 5.03
C PRO A 154 -14.22 10.23 5.07
N LEU A 155 -14.41 11.36 4.39
CA LEU A 155 -13.47 12.46 4.45
C LEU A 155 -13.34 12.97 5.89
N THR A 156 -12.09 13.26 6.29
CA THR A 156 -11.81 13.82 7.60
C THR A 156 -12.15 15.30 7.61
N THR A 157 -12.45 15.86 8.78
CA THR A 157 -12.75 17.31 8.92
C THR A 157 -11.60 18.16 8.37
N PHE A 158 -10.37 17.72 8.58
CA PHE A 158 -9.14 18.29 8.03
C PHE A 158 -9.13 18.31 6.50
N GLN A 159 -9.40 17.16 5.86
CA GLN A 159 -9.45 17.06 4.41
C GLN A 159 -10.55 17.94 3.83
N ASP A 160 -11.76 17.90 4.41
CA ASP A 160 -12.89 18.72 3.97
C ASP A 160 -12.58 20.23 4.01
N VAL A 161 -11.99 20.71 5.11
CA VAL A 161 -11.64 22.11 5.28
C VAL A 161 -10.56 22.53 4.29
N LEU A 162 -9.52 21.72 4.11
CA LEU A 162 -8.45 22.04 3.17
C LEU A 162 -8.89 21.94 1.71
N MET A 163 -9.69 20.96 1.34
CA MET A 163 -10.24 20.84 -0.01
C MET A 163 -11.08 22.07 -0.36
N LYS A 164 -11.94 22.53 0.56
CA LYS A 164 -12.71 23.77 0.39
C LYS A 164 -11.82 25.01 0.28
N LYS A 165 -10.69 25.04 0.98
CA LYS A 165 -9.76 26.17 0.99
C LYS A 165 -8.85 26.22 -0.25
N ILE A 166 -8.42 25.07 -0.74
CA ILE A 166 -7.43 24.95 -1.82
C ILE A 166 -8.11 24.84 -3.19
N GLY A 167 -9.20 24.08 -3.30
CA GLY A 167 -9.95 23.85 -4.53
C GLY A 167 -9.70 22.48 -5.15
N GLU A 168 -9.96 22.38 -6.46
CA GLU A 168 -10.02 21.10 -7.21
C GLU A 168 -8.66 20.39 -7.35
N GLU A 169 -7.54 21.10 -7.17
CA GLU A 169 -6.20 20.50 -7.18
C GLU A 169 -5.90 19.64 -5.93
N ALA A 170 -6.79 19.69 -4.92
CA ALA A 170 -6.64 18.98 -3.66
C ALA A 170 -7.25 17.57 -3.73
N ILE A 171 -6.42 16.58 -3.45
CA ILE A 171 -6.70 15.16 -3.63
C ILE A 171 -6.46 14.44 -2.30
N PRO A 172 -7.50 13.89 -1.65
CA PRO A 172 -7.35 13.17 -0.38
C PRO A 172 -6.79 11.77 -0.60
N PHE A 173 -6.05 11.26 0.38
CA PHE A 173 -5.56 9.88 0.42
C PHE A 173 -5.58 9.34 1.85
N PHE A 174 -5.56 8.01 1.98
CA PHE A 174 -5.57 7.31 3.27
C PHE A 174 -4.67 6.08 3.20
N PHE A 175 -3.69 5.95 4.08
CA PHE A 175 -2.89 4.73 4.17
C PHE A 175 -3.28 3.90 5.38
N GLU A 176 -3.45 2.60 5.17
CA GLU A 176 -3.60 1.61 6.23
C GLU A 176 -2.22 1.03 6.60
N ILE A 177 -1.75 1.32 7.81
CA ILE A 177 -0.53 0.76 8.39
C ILE A 177 -0.91 -0.40 9.31
N SER A 178 -0.44 -1.61 8.97
CA SER A 178 -0.73 -2.82 9.75
C SER A 178 -0.19 -2.75 11.17
N GLU A 179 -0.88 -3.39 12.11
CA GLU A 179 -0.44 -3.60 13.49
C GLU A 179 0.92 -4.30 13.64
N LEU A 180 1.34 -5.06 12.60
CA LEU A 180 2.63 -5.76 12.58
C LEU A 180 3.80 -4.84 12.22
N SER A 181 3.51 -3.59 11.85
CA SER A 181 4.54 -2.62 11.50
C SER A 181 5.33 -2.25 12.76
N PRO A 182 6.67 -2.25 12.73
CA PRO A 182 7.48 -1.98 13.92
C PRO A 182 7.37 -0.52 14.35
N PRO A 183 7.40 -0.18 15.65
CA PRO A 183 7.41 1.22 16.08
C PRO A 183 8.66 1.96 15.58
N SER A 184 8.54 3.27 15.36
CA SER A 184 9.70 4.11 15.08
C SER A 184 10.61 4.18 16.30
N VAL A 185 11.89 3.89 16.11
CA VAL A 185 12.90 3.84 17.17
C VAL A 185 14.20 4.36 16.61
N HIS A 186 14.88 5.23 17.34
CA HIS A 186 16.21 5.69 17.00
C HIS A 186 17.22 5.32 18.07
N LEU A 187 18.40 4.89 17.63
CA LEU A 187 19.54 4.61 18.50
C LEU A 187 20.41 5.86 18.58
N ASN A 188 20.72 6.28 19.80
CA ASN A 188 21.68 7.35 20.02
C ASN A 188 23.10 6.82 19.81
N PRO A 189 23.89 7.40 18.90
CA PRO A 189 25.22 6.92 18.60
C PRO A 189 26.17 7.20 19.78
N ALA A 190 27.03 6.23 20.12
CA ALA A 190 27.99 6.37 21.21
C ALA A 190 29.19 7.27 20.86
N LYS A 191 29.48 7.42 19.57
CA LYS A 191 30.52 8.31 19.02
C LYS A 191 29.83 9.40 18.20
N GLN A 192 30.53 10.51 17.96
CA GLN A 192 30.03 11.54 17.03
C GLN A 192 29.71 10.90 15.67
N TYR A 193 28.51 11.22 15.20
CA TYR A 193 27.94 10.70 13.97
C TYR A 193 26.99 11.75 13.42
N GLU A 194 27.22 12.17 12.18
CA GLU A 194 26.46 13.24 11.51
C GLU A 194 25.63 12.70 10.33
N GLY A 195 25.54 11.37 10.19
CA GLY A 195 24.74 10.73 9.16
C GLY A 195 23.28 10.53 9.55
N SER A 196 22.55 9.84 8.67
CA SER A 196 21.12 9.52 8.88
C SER A 196 20.88 8.74 10.18
N PRO A 197 19.84 9.05 10.98
CA PRO A 197 19.58 8.36 12.25
C PRO A 197 19.54 6.84 12.12
N ILE A 198 20.18 6.14 13.07
CA ILE A 198 20.20 4.67 13.10
C ILE A 198 18.90 4.20 13.78
N GLY A 199 18.20 3.24 13.18
CA GLY A 199 16.97 2.66 13.71
C GLY A 199 15.88 2.48 12.65
N ILE A 200 14.63 2.64 13.05
CA ILE A 200 13.44 2.43 12.23
C ILE A 200 12.72 3.76 12.08
N SER A 201 12.52 4.22 10.85
CA SER A 201 11.78 5.44 10.52
C SER A 201 10.73 5.21 9.44
N TYR A 202 9.73 6.08 9.42
CA TYR A 202 8.65 6.07 8.43
C TYR A 202 8.70 7.37 7.63
N ASP A 203 8.57 7.24 6.31
CA ASP A 203 8.54 8.36 5.39
C ASP A 203 7.26 8.31 4.53
N VAL A 204 6.72 9.49 4.24
CA VAL A 204 5.52 9.70 3.39
C VAL A 204 5.84 10.71 2.29
#